data_AF-A0A921MNE9-F1
#
_entry.id   AF-A0A921MNE9-F1
#
_cell.length_a   1.000
_cell.length_b   1.000
_cell.length_c   1.000
_cell.angle_alpha   90.00
_cell.angle_beta   90.00
_cell.angle_gamma   90.00
#
_symmetry.space_group_name_H-M   'P 1'
#
loop_
_entity.id
_entity.type
_entity.pdbx_description
1 polymer ?
#
loop_
_entity_poly.entity_id
_entity_poly.type
_entity_poly.pdbx_seq_one_letter_code
_entity_poly.pdbx_strand_id
1 'polypeptide(L)' 'MRIYAAENYEEMSEKAARIIAAQVIVKPECVLGLATGSSPVGTYQRLVERYKAGKLSFAGV' A
#
# COMPACT_ATOMS: atom_id res chain seq x y z
N MET A 1 9.27 17.62 -0.81
CA MET A 1 8.79 16.65 -1.82
C MET A 1 9.81 15.53 -1.93
N ARG A 2 9.39 14.26 -1.95
CA ARG A 2 10.26 13.10 -2.19
C ARG A 2 9.80 12.40 -3.47
N ILE A 3 10.71 12.06 -4.37
CA ILE A 3 10.40 11.42 -5.65
C ILE A 3 10.94 9.99 -5.62
N TYR A 4 10.09 9.02 -5.97
CA TYR A 4 10.45 7.62 -6.11
C TYR A 4 10.23 7.22 -7.57
N ALA A 5 11.30 6.84 -8.27
CA ALA A 5 11.20 6.27 -9.61
C ALA A 5 10.94 4.76 -9.53
N ALA A 6 10.20 4.23 -10.49
CA ALA A 6 9.95 2.81 -10.70
C ALA A 6 10.06 2.53 -12.19
N GLU A 7 10.60 1.37 -12.55
CA GLU A 7 10.84 0.94 -13.93
C GLU A 7 9.54 0.62 -14.65
N ASN A 8 8.53 0.12 -13.93
CA ASN A 8 7.26 -0.30 -14.49
C ASN A 8 6.12 -0.21 -13.45
N TYR A 9 4.90 -0.49 -13.93
CA TYR A 9 3.67 -0.43 -13.14
C TYR A 9 3.67 -1.37 -11.92
N GLU A 10 4.21 -2.57 -12.06
CA GLU A 10 4.26 -3.56 -10.98
C GLU A 10 5.20 -3.11 -9.87
N GLU A 11 6.39 -2.63 -10.23
CA GLU A 11 7.35 -2.11 -9.26
C GLU A 11 6.83 -0.86 -8.55
N MET A 12 6.16 0.04 -9.29
CA MET A 12 5.50 1.21 -8.73
C MET A 12 4.42 0.82 -7.72
N SER A 13 3.58 -0.17 -8.07
CA SER A 13 2.52 -0.70 -7.21
C SER A 13 3.05 -1.35 -5.94
N GLU A 14 4.12 -2.14 -6.04
CA GLU A 14 4.78 -2.76 -4.89
C GLU A 14 5.41 -1.70 -3.96
N LYS A 15 6.07 -0.68 -4.54
CA LYS A 15 6.65 0.44 -3.77
C LYS A 15 5.58 1.22 -3.02
N ALA A 16 4.47 1.57 -3.68
CA ALA A 16 3.34 2.26 -3.05
C ALA A 16 2.72 1.42 -1.92
N ALA A 17 2.47 0.13 -2.17
CA ALA A 17 1.92 -0.79 -1.18
C ALA A 17 2.84 -0.95 0.04
N ARG A 18 4.17 -0.95 -0.16
CA ARG A 18 5.15 -0.97 0.94
C ARG A 18 5.06 0.26 1.82
N ILE A 19 4.91 1.45 1.23
CA ILE A 19 4.81 2.71 1.99
C ILE A 19 3.52 2.71 2.82
N ILE A 20 2.39 2.34 2.21
CA ILE A 20 1.10 2.26 2.91
C ILE A 20 1.15 1.22 4.03
N ALA A 21 1.64 0.01 3.75
CA ALA A 21 1.75 -1.06 4.75
C ALA A 21 2.65 -0.64 5.92
N ALA A 22 3.77 0.03 5.66
CA ALA A 22 4.64 0.54 6.72
C ALA A 22 3.92 1.56 7.61
N GLN A 23 3.12 2.46 7.02
CA GLN A 23 2.32 3.42 7.78
C GLN A 23 1.31 2.73 8.70
N VAL A 24 0.60 1.72 8.19
CA VAL A 24 -0.39 0.94 8.97
C VAL A 24 0.28 0.14 10.08
N ILE A 25 1.48 -0.42 9.85
CA ILE A 25 2.23 -1.15 10.89
C ILE A 25 2.74 -0.21 11.99
N VAL A 26 3.27 0.96 11.61
CA VAL A 26 3.85 1.92 12.57
C VAL A 26 2.75 2.66 13.33
N LYS A 27 1.62 2.92 12.70
CA LYS A 27 0.48 3.64 13.26
C LYS A 27 -0.84 2.97 12.85
N PRO A 28 -1.28 1.92 13.54
CA PRO A 28 -2.47 1.15 13.18
C PRO A 28 -3.75 1.99 13.10
N GLU A 29 -3.85 3.05 13.91
CA GLU A 29 -4.98 3.99 13.97
C GLU A 29 -4.87 5.15 12.97
N CYS A 30 -4.03 5.03 11.94
CA CYS A 30 -3.89 6.05 10.92
C CYS A 30 -5.15 6.17 10.06
N VAL A 31 -5.54 7.39 9.71
CA VAL A 31 -6.59 7.62 8.72
C VAL A 31 -5.98 7.55 7.32
N LEU A 32 -6.46 6.61 6.49
CA LEU A 32 -6.00 6.45 5.11
C LEU A 32 -6.93 7.18 4.12
N GLY A 33 -6.41 8.18 3.41
CA GLY A 33 -7.09 8.76 2.25
C GLY A 33 -6.79 7.94 0.99
N LEU A 34 -7.81 7.25 0.46
CA LEU A 34 -7.65 6.32 -0.67
C LEU A 34 -8.20 6.89 -1.98
N ALA A 35 -7.52 6.54 -3.07
CA ALA A 35 -7.90 6.97 -4.42
C ALA A 35 -8.55 5.81 -5.22
N THR A 36 -9.29 6.16 -6.26
CA THR A 36 -9.85 5.21 -7.24
C THR A 36 -9.13 5.33 -8.60
N GLY A 37 -9.63 4.65 -9.64
CA GLY A 37 -9.02 4.61 -10.97
C GLY A 37 -8.10 3.40 -11.17
N SER A 38 -7.48 3.29 -12.35
CA SER A 38 -6.65 2.15 -12.72
C SER A 38 -5.29 2.13 -12.01
N SER A 39 -4.69 3.31 -11.77
CA SER A 39 -3.35 3.43 -11.17
C SER A 39 -3.20 2.74 -9.80
N PRO A 40 -4.13 2.85 -8.84
CA PRO A 40 -3.97 2.20 -7.54
C PRO A 40 -4.38 0.71 -7.51
N VAL A 41 -4.90 0.12 -8.60
CA VAL A 41 -5.38 -1.27 -8.61
C VAL A 41 -4.28 -2.25 -8.20
N GLY A 42 -3.09 -2.13 -8.78
CA GLY A 42 -1.95 -2.99 -8.45
C GLY A 42 -1.50 -2.81 -7.00
N THR A 43 -1.51 -1.57 -6.51
CA THR A 43 -1.18 -1.26 -5.11
C THR A 43 -2.13 -1.99 -4.15
N TYR A 44 -3.44 -1.94 -4.41
CA TYR A 44 -4.43 -2.62 -3.58
C TYR A 44 -4.30 -4.14 -3.65
N GLN A 45 -3.99 -4.71 -4.82
CA GLN A 45 -3.73 -6.15 -4.95
C GLN A 45 -2.58 -6.60 -4.04
N ARG A 46 -1.45 -5.87 -4.04
CA ARG A 46 -0.31 -6.16 -3.15
C ARG A 46 -0.65 -6.03 -1.67
N LEU A 47 -1.47 -5.04 -1.28
CA LEU A 47 -1.94 -4.89 0.10
C LEU A 47 -2.83 -6.06 0.52
N VAL A 48 -3.73 -6.52 -0.35
CA VAL A 48 -4.58 -7.70 -0.11
C VAL A 48 -3.74 -8.98 0.01
N GLU A 49 -2.72 -9.17 -0.82
CA GLU A 49 -1.79 -10.31 -0.72
C GLU A 49 -1.10 -10.35 0.65
N ARG A 50 -0.62 -9.19 1.14
CA ARG A 50 0.03 -9.08 2.44
C ARG A 50 -0.91 -9.37 3.61
N TYR A 51 -2.16 -8.90 3.51
CA TYR A 51 -3.19 -9.22 4.49
C TYR A 51 -3.46 -10.73 4.54
N LYS A 52 -3.67 -11.36 3.38
CA LYS A 52 -3.89 -12.81 3.28
C LYS A 52 -2.70 -13.64 3.77
N ALA A 53 -1.49 -13.13 3.61
CA ALA A 53 -0.27 -13.74 4.14
C ALA A 53 -0.06 -13.53 5.65
N GLY A 54 -0.98 -12.85 6.35
CA GLY A 54 -0.89 -12.55 7.78
C GLY A 54 0.18 -11.51 8.14
N LYS A 55 0.71 -10.77 7.15
CA LYS A 55 1.79 -9.79 7.33
C LYS A 55 1.29 -8.36 7.58
N LEU A 56 0.00 -8.14 7.38
CA LEU A 56 -0.63 -6.83 7.49
C LEU A 56 -2.03 -6.99 8.06
N SER A 57 -2.43 -6.11 8.98
CA SER A 57 -3.79 -6.03 9.51
C SER A 57 -4.30 -4.61 9.36
N PHE A 58 -5.56 -4.47 8.95
CA PHE A 58 -6.23 -3.18 8.81
C PHE A 58 -7.32 -2.98 9.88
N ALA A 59 -7.38 -3.84 10.91
CA ALA A 59 -8.45 -3.80 11.90
C ALA A 59 -8.48 -2.51 12.75
N GLY A 60 -7.36 -1.79 12.82
CA GLY A 60 -7.26 -0.52 13.55
C GLY A 60 -7.44 0.74 12.69
N VAL A 61 -7.49 0.58 11.36
CA VAL A 61 -7.60 1.68 10.39
C VAL A 61 -9.05 2.10 10.21
#